data_AF-A0A7Y4VX62-F1
#
_entry.id   AF-A0A7Y4VX62-F1
#
_cell.length_a   1.000
_cell.length_b   1.000
_cell.length_c   1.000
_cell.angle_alpha   90.00
_cell.angle_beta   90.00
_cell.angle_gamma   90.00
#
_symmetry.space_group_name_H-M   'P 1'
#
loop_
_entity.id
_entity.type
_entity.pdbx_description
1 polymer ?
#
loop_
_entity_poly.entity_id
_entity_poly.type
_entity_poly.pdbx_seq_one_letter_code
_entity_poly.pdbx_strand_id
1 'polypeptide(L)'
;MKHLVRFLAPFAAAAVVACADAPSGPNGIDPNAPPSVAFLVWNPMTGAGDSCPVDVHNRYATMGPDGKIYPTWHPPVDPETGCTFGHEHGRDPRGSDLYRDVGDIPFGYANETLDIWDPSGRRHEDHVGHKVEWENDVQMNLDGIANQVLNLRCDILTKLHQGTHSKDAFTNNLHELVYHIKCTDGTQIHMTVMSAIGRAGEFTRSCEDVAVQAGTPTPANSPDGGGHRKIPDRTCVNRFVLVNGGNSNFSSGIHESWQTSNSLRRENGKTIVSIDPYFQVKQPSRFHDPGVADITGRVVNLCYEVEANGDRARGGGCASATSNGTLAGIVQTDPRSPFNGVSRFVDINGNRVDNADGPEVWYTDPFGKHGKPEKFPGSIRQVVSRTNNSAVPFHGPRIGESRNYGGTGVHAPN
;
A
#
# COMPACT_ATOMS: atom_id res chain seq x y z
N MET A 1 38.93 -42.70 -52.16
CA MET A 1 38.88 -41.40 -51.44
C MET A 1 37.51 -40.80 -51.71
N LYS A 2 36.52 -41.11 -50.87
CA LYS A 2 35.98 -40.27 -49.78
C LYS A 2 35.42 -38.92 -50.26
N HIS A 3 34.08 -38.95 -50.36
CA HIS A 3 33.05 -37.91 -50.27
C HIS A 3 33.46 -36.46 -49.97
N LEU A 4 32.81 -35.53 -50.69
CA LEU A 4 32.10 -34.43 -50.03
C LEU A 4 31.01 -33.86 -50.95
N VAL A 5 29.75 -34.20 -50.67
CA VAL A 5 28.57 -33.52 -51.21
C VAL A 5 28.20 -32.44 -50.19
N ARG A 6 28.32 -31.17 -50.57
CA ARG A 6 27.86 -30.03 -49.75
C ARG A 6 26.36 -29.83 -49.97
N PHE A 7 25.56 -30.20 -48.98
CA PHE A 7 24.18 -29.73 -48.84
C PHE A 7 24.20 -28.27 -48.35
N LEU A 8 23.67 -27.36 -49.15
CA LEU A 8 23.28 -26.02 -48.73
C LEU A 8 21.85 -26.12 -48.17
N ALA A 9 21.71 -25.99 -46.85
CA ALA A 9 20.41 -25.83 -46.20
C ALA A 9 19.93 -24.38 -46.40
N PRO A 10 18.64 -24.15 -46.73
CA PRO A 10 18.09 -22.81 -46.67
C PRO A 10 17.81 -22.45 -45.20
N PHE A 11 18.47 -21.41 -44.70
CA PHE A 11 18.07 -20.74 -43.47
C PHE A 11 16.70 -20.07 -43.72
N ALA A 12 15.63 -20.70 -43.27
CA ALA A 12 14.34 -20.04 -43.12
C ALA A 12 14.44 -19.08 -41.93
N ALA A 13 14.55 -17.78 -42.21
CA ALA A 13 14.36 -16.75 -41.21
C ALA A 13 12.89 -16.77 -40.80
N ALA A 14 12.61 -17.34 -39.62
CA ALA A 14 11.32 -17.15 -38.97
C ALA A 14 11.20 -15.69 -38.56
N ALA A 15 10.42 -14.92 -39.32
CA ALA A 15 9.98 -13.60 -38.91
C ALA A 15 9.09 -13.77 -37.66
N VAL A 16 9.61 -13.35 -36.51
CA VAL A 16 8.78 -13.16 -35.31
C VAL A 16 7.88 -11.96 -35.61
N VAL A 17 6.62 -12.25 -35.93
CA VAL A 17 5.58 -11.23 -36.01
C VAL A 17 5.27 -10.80 -34.57
N ALA A 18 6.00 -9.78 -34.11
CA ALA A 18 5.63 -9.04 -32.91
C ALA A 18 4.46 -8.10 -33.26
N CYS A 19 3.24 -8.61 -33.18
CA CYS A 19 2.07 -7.74 -33.05
C CYS A 19 1.90 -7.39 -31.58
N ALA A 20 2.58 -6.33 -31.15
CA ALA A 20 2.09 -5.49 -30.08
C ALA A 20 1.90 -4.11 -30.70
N ASP A 21 0.66 -3.79 -31.04
CA ASP A 21 0.30 -2.40 -31.34
C ASP A 21 0.60 -1.60 -30.07
N ALA A 22 1.68 -0.83 -30.13
CA ALA A 22 2.05 0.06 -29.04
C ALA A 22 0.91 1.09 -28.86
N PRO A 23 0.36 1.26 -27.65
CA PRO A 23 -0.68 2.24 -27.41
C PRO A 23 -0.15 3.64 -27.74
N SER A 24 -0.81 4.29 -28.69
CA SER A 24 -0.44 5.62 -29.21
C SER A 24 -1.23 6.70 -28.48
N GLY A 25 -0.68 7.13 -27.34
CA GLY A 25 -1.09 8.31 -26.59
C GLY A 25 0.11 8.83 -25.79
N PRO A 26 0.13 10.12 -25.37
CA PRO A 26 1.09 10.56 -24.38
C PRO A 26 0.90 9.66 -23.15
N ASN A 27 1.95 8.94 -22.75
CA ASN A 27 1.97 7.92 -21.68
C ASN A 27 1.53 6.49 -22.05
N GLY A 28 1.36 6.16 -23.34
CA GLY A 28 1.04 4.77 -23.72
C GLY A 28 -0.34 4.30 -23.23
N ILE A 29 -1.27 5.24 -23.03
CA ILE A 29 -2.67 4.96 -22.70
C ILE A 29 -3.45 4.82 -24.01
N ASP A 30 -4.21 3.74 -24.16
CA ASP A 30 -5.18 3.62 -25.25
C ASP A 30 -6.37 4.53 -24.93
N PRO A 31 -6.68 5.56 -25.74
CA PRO A 31 -7.79 6.47 -25.49
C PRO A 31 -9.16 5.79 -25.52
N ASN A 32 -9.26 4.57 -26.06
CA ASN A 32 -10.50 3.78 -26.09
C ASN A 32 -10.57 2.73 -24.97
N ALA A 33 -9.54 2.62 -24.13
CA ALA A 33 -9.54 1.68 -23.02
C ALA A 33 -10.63 2.07 -22.01
N PRO A 34 -11.41 1.10 -21.50
CA PRO A 34 -12.41 1.38 -20.49
C PRO A 34 -11.75 1.82 -19.17
N PRO A 35 -12.36 2.75 -18.41
CA PRO A 35 -11.87 3.13 -17.10
C PRO A 35 -12.06 1.98 -16.09
N SER A 36 -11.13 1.84 -15.15
CA SER A 36 -11.35 1.06 -13.95
C SER A 36 -12.32 1.76 -13.01
N VAL A 37 -12.90 1.02 -12.06
CA VAL A 37 -13.79 1.57 -11.02
C VAL A 37 -13.07 2.59 -10.15
N ALA A 38 -11.75 2.46 -9.96
CA ALA A 38 -10.95 3.41 -9.21
C ALA A 38 -10.68 4.71 -9.99
N PHE A 39 -10.83 4.72 -11.32
CA PHE A 39 -10.54 5.88 -12.14
C PHE A 39 -11.70 6.87 -12.18
N LEU A 40 -11.40 8.18 -12.31
CA LEU A 40 -12.38 9.28 -12.36
C LEU A 40 -13.25 9.47 -11.10
N VAL A 41 -12.89 8.87 -9.97
CA VAL A 41 -13.69 8.97 -8.72
C VAL A 41 -13.25 10.09 -7.79
N TRP A 42 -12.04 10.64 -7.97
CA TRP A 42 -11.54 11.72 -7.14
C TRP A 42 -12.29 13.03 -7.41
N ASN A 43 -12.56 13.78 -6.35
CA ASN A 43 -13.18 15.10 -6.40
C ASN A 43 -12.47 16.05 -5.43
N PRO A 44 -12.15 17.29 -5.83
CA PRO A 44 -11.49 18.26 -4.98
C PRO A 44 -12.38 18.71 -3.83
N MET A 45 -11.83 18.73 -2.62
CA MET A 45 -12.42 19.39 -1.46
C MET A 45 -12.05 20.87 -1.46
N THR A 46 -12.72 21.65 -2.32
CA THR A 46 -12.47 23.10 -2.47
C THR A 46 -12.52 23.88 -1.15
N GLY A 47 -13.41 23.50 -0.23
CA GLY A 47 -13.51 24.10 1.11
C GLY A 47 -12.34 23.82 2.05
N ALA A 48 -11.49 22.84 1.72
CA ALA A 48 -10.29 22.47 2.48
C ALA A 48 -8.98 22.96 1.83
N GLY A 49 -9.07 23.53 0.61
CA GLY A 49 -7.94 24.12 -0.09
C GLY A 49 -7.49 23.38 -1.35
N ASP A 50 -8.17 22.31 -1.74
CA ASP A 50 -7.91 21.61 -3.01
C ASP A 50 -8.20 22.55 -4.17
N SER A 51 -7.17 22.83 -4.96
CA SER A 51 -7.23 23.79 -6.06
C SER A 51 -7.10 23.15 -7.43
N CYS A 52 -6.73 21.86 -7.50
CA CYS A 52 -6.65 21.15 -8.76
C CYS A 52 -8.03 20.80 -9.33
N PRO A 53 -8.26 21.08 -10.63
CA PRO A 53 -9.39 20.51 -11.35
C PRO A 53 -9.32 18.98 -11.45
N VAL A 54 -10.48 18.34 -11.57
CA VAL A 54 -10.60 16.87 -11.75
C VAL A 54 -9.88 16.38 -13.01
N ASP A 55 -9.90 17.15 -14.11
CA ASP A 55 -9.20 16.76 -15.35
C ASP A 55 -7.68 16.82 -15.20
N VAL A 56 -7.14 17.66 -14.32
CA VAL A 56 -5.70 17.69 -14.00
C VAL A 56 -5.33 16.44 -13.21
N HIS A 57 -6.12 16.07 -12.20
CA HIS A 57 -5.91 14.83 -11.43
C HIS A 57 -5.96 13.58 -12.33
N ASN A 58 -6.94 13.50 -13.21
CA ASN A 58 -7.14 12.34 -14.09
C ASN A 58 -6.06 12.18 -15.18
N ARG A 59 -5.13 13.13 -15.36
CA ARG A 59 -3.95 12.94 -16.23
C ARG A 59 -2.97 11.94 -15.66
N TYR A 60 -2.98 11.75 -14.34
CA TYR A 60 -2.14 10.79 -13.64
C TYR A 60 -2.80 9.41 -13.71
N ALA A 61 -2.64 8.79 -14.86
CA ALA A 61 -3.25 7.50 -15.19
C ALA A 61 -2.24 6.55 -15.83
N THR A 62 -2.52 5.26 -15.74
CA THR A 62 -1.74 4.20 -16.38
C THR A 62 -2.64 3.08 -16.90
N MET A 63 -2.12 2.27 -17.81
CA MET A 63 -2.78 1.07 -18.31
C MET A 63 -2.53 -0.11 -17.38
N GLY A 64 -3.60 -0.75 -16.91
CA GLY A 64 -3.53 -1.99 -16.17
C GLY A 64 -3.25 -3.20 -17.08
N PRO A 65 -2.79 -4.34 -16.54
CA PRO A 65 -2.56 -5.56 -17.31
C PRO A 65 -3.83 -6.20 -17.92
N ASP A 66 -5.01 -5.74 -17.52
CA ASP A 66 -6.31 -6.12 -18.06
C ASP A 66 -6.80 -5.21 -19.20
N GLY A 67 -6.02 -4.18 -19.55
CA GLY A 67 -6.36 -3.23 -20.60
C GLY A 67 -7.29 -2.10 -20.17
N LYS A 68 -7.50 -1.89 -18.87
CA LYS A 68 -8.24 -0.73 -18.34
C LYS A 68 -7.32 0.43 -17.98
N ILE A 69 -7.89 1.64 -17.89
CA ILE A 69 -7.21 2.83 -17.39
C ILE A 69 -7.38 2.91 -15.87
N TYR A 70 -6.29 3.08 -15.14
CA TYR A 70 -6.27 3.22 -13.68
C TYR A 70 -5.67 4.56 -13.27
N PRO A 71 -6.07 5.15 -12.12
CA PRO A 71 -5.27 6.18 -11.52
C PRO A 71 -3.92 5.60 -11.09
N THR A 72 -2.90 6.45 -11.06
CA THR A 72 -1.57 6.09 -10.56
C THR A 72 -1.00 7.21 -9.68
N TRP A 73 0.27 7.10 -9.31
CA TRP A 73 0.93 8.06 -8.45
C TRP A 73 0.94 9.46 -9.08
N HIS A 74 0.71 10.47 -8.25
CA HIS A 74 0.93 11.87 -8.57
C HIS A 74 1.60 12.57 -7.38
N PRO A 75 2.36 13.66 -7.62
CA PRO A 75 2.85 14.50 -6.53
C PRO A 75 1.67 15.21 -5.82
N PRO A 76 1.84 15.69 -4.58
CA PRO A 76 0.75 16.37 -3.86
C PRO A 76 0.33 17.71 -4.49
N VAL A 77 1.27 18.34 -5.19
CA VAL A 77 1.09 19.58 -5.95
C VAL A 77 1.43 19.26 -7.40
N ASP A 78 0.53 19.61 -8.32
CA ASP A 78 0.76 19.46 -9.75
C ASP A 78 1.92 20.38 -10.18
N PRO A 79 3.00 19.85 -10.79
CA PRO A 79 4.17 20.64 -11.11
C PRO A 79 3.95 21.60 -12.29
N GLU A 80 2.96 21.37 -13.15
CA GLU A 80 2.67 22.22 -14.30
C GLU A 80 1.87 23.47 -13.91
N THR A 81 0.87 23.29 -13.04
CA THR A 81 -0.08 24.35 -12.68
C THR A 81 0.15 24.93 -11.28
N GLY A 82 0.85 24.21 -10.39
CA GLY A 82 1.05 24.58 -8.99
C GLY A 82 -0.19 24.40 -8.11
N CYS A 83 -1.26 23.78 -8.63
CA CYS A 83 -2.44 23.47 -7.83
C CYS A 83 -2.18 22.30 -6.87
N THR A 84 -2.96 22.17 -5.79
CA THR A 84 -2.87 21.08 -4.82
C THR A 84 -4.03 20.11 -4.94
N PHE A 85 -3.75 18.81 -4.78
CA PHE A 85 -4.74 17.73 -4.75
C PHE A 85 -5.28 17.42 -3.33
N GLY A 86 -4.69 18.01 -2.29
CA GLY A 86 -5.12 17.79 -0.90
C GLY A 86 -4.56 16.54 -0.23
N HIS A 87 -3.91 15.66 -0.99
CA HIS A 87 -3.39 14.38 -0.52
C HIS A 87 -2.07 14.03 -1.22
N GLU A 88 -1.38 13.02 -0.69
CA GLU A 88 -0.11 12.51 -1.21
C GLU A 88 -0.17 10.99 -1.44
N HIS A 89 0.77 10.43 -2.22
CA HIS A 89 0.84 8.99 -2.52
C HIS A 89 2.18 8.36 -2.12
N GLY A 90 2.91 8.98 -1.22
CA GLY A 90 4.25 8.59 -0.82
C GLY A 90 5.29 8.98 -1.85
N ARG A 91 6.32 8.16 -2.02
CA ARG A 91 7.42 8.45 -2.95
C ARG A 91 7.01 8.26 -4.40
N ASP A 92 7.56 9.11 -5.25
CA ASP A 92 7.51 8.95 -6.70
C ASP A 92 8.15 7.61 -7.11
N PRO A 93 7.39 6.64 -7.66
CA PRO A 93 7.93 5.33 -8.02
C PRO A 93 9.04 5.40 -9.06
N ARG A 94 9.11 6.48 -9.87
CA ARG A 94 10.11 6.66 -10.94
C ARG A 94 11.55 6.73 -10.44
N GLY A 95 11.76 6.99 -9.15
CA GLY A 95 13.10 6.95 -8.56
C GLY A 95 13.57 5.55 -8.15
N SER A 96 12.70 4.55 -8.12
CA SER A 96 13.10 3.18 -7.84
C SER A 96 13.80 2.55 -9.05
N ASP A 97 14.86 1.78 -8.81
CA ASP A 97 15.55 1.03 -9.88
C ASP A 97 14.66 -0.07 -10.48
N LEU A 98 13.61 -0.46 -9.75
CA LEU A 98 12.59 -1.39 -10.22
C LEU A 98 11.59 -0.76 -11.20
N TYR A 99 11.49 0.57 -11.25
CA TYR A 99 10.48 1.24 -12.09
C TYR A 99 10.63 0.90 -13.56
N ARG A 100 11.86 0.71 -14.06
CA ARG A 100 12.09 0.28 -15.45
C ARG A 100 11.48 -1.10 -15.74
N ASP A 101 11.43 -1.97 -14.73
CA ASP A 101 10.97 -3.35 -14.87
C ASP A 101 9.44 -3.46 -14.65
N VAL A 102 8.84 -2.57 -13.85
CA VAL A 102 7.41 -2.66 -13.45
C VAL A 102 6.52 -1.53 -13.96
N GLY A 103 7.08 -0.37 -14.30
CA GLY A 103 6.35 0.82 -14.73
C GLY A 103 5.51 1.48 -13.64
N ASP A 104 4.50 2.23 -14.07
CA ASP A 104 3.53 2.85 -13.17
C ASP A 104 2.65 1.80 -12.48
N ILE A 105 2.31 2.06 -11.21
CA ILE A 105 1.50 1.16 -10.41
C ILE A 105 0.02 1.49 -10.65
N PRO A 106 -0.80 0.59 -11.22
CA PRO A 106 -2.24 0.81 -11.35
C PRO A 106 -2.91 0.68 -9.97
N PHE A 107 -3.48 1.77 -9.47
CA PHE A 107 -4.17 1.78 -8.18
C PHE A 107 -5.56 1.16 -8.30
N GLY A 108 -5.79 0.04 -7.59
CA GLY A 108 -7.08 -0.67 -7.57
C GLY A 108 -7.17 -1.85 -8.56
N TYR A 109 -6.04 -2.33 -9.08
CA TYR A 109 -6.01 -3.47 -9.99
C TYR A 109 -6.45 -4.81 -9.36
N ALA A 110 -6.02 -5.09 -8.13
CA ALA A 110 -6.46 -6.23 -7.35
C ALA A 110 -7.95 -6.15 -7.00
N ASN A 111 -8.47 -4.95 -6.74
CA ASN A 111 -9.90 -4.69 -6.54
C ASN A 111 -10.73 -5.08 -7.76
N GLU A 112 -10.32 -4.61 -8.93
CA GLU A 112 -10.96 -4.96 -10.22
C GLU A 112 -10.90 -6.45 -10.51
N THR A 113 -9.78 -7.09 -10.19
CA THR A 113 -9.64 -8.53 -10.37
C THR A 113 -10.50 -9.31 -9.37
N LEU A 114 -10.66 -8.79 -8.15
CA LEU A 114 -11.56 -9.34 -7.13
C LEU A 114 -13.02 -9.29 -7.56
N ASP A 115 -13.47 -8.22 -8.22
CA ASP A 115 -14.85 -8.14 -8.73
C ASP A 115 -15.19 -9.24 -9.74
N ILE A 116 -14.19 -9.78 -10.44
CA ILE A 116 -14.34 -10.92 -11.37
C ILE A 116 -14.30 -12.25 -10.60
N TRP A 117 -13.37 -12.38 -9.66
CA TRP A 117 -13.14 -13.62 -8.89
C TRP A 117 -14.24 -13.89 -7.85
N ASP A 118 -14.60 -12.88 -7.07
CA ASP A 118 -15.65 -12.90 -6.06
C ASP A 118 -16.55 -11.66 -6.20
N PRO A 119 -17.55 -11.71 -7.10
CA PRO A 119 -18.47 -10.60 -7.33
C PRO A 119 -19.33 -10.25 -6.11
N SER A 120 -19.38 -11.09 -5.07
CA SER A 120 -20.15 -10.87 -3.84
C SER A 120 -19.32 -10.20 -2.74
N GLY A 121 -18.00 -10.34 -2.78
CA GLY A 121 -17.03 -9.73 -1.88
C GLY A 121 -16.32 -8.52 -2.47
N ARG A 122 -17.01 -7.71 -3.27
CA ARG A 122 -16.43 -6.54 -3.93
C ARG A 122 -15.79 -5.59 -2.93
N ARG A 123 -14.68 -5.00 -3.36
CA ARG A 123 -13.92 -4.03 -2.58
C ARG A 123 -13.48 -2.93 -3.53
N HIS A 124 -13.84 -1.68 -3.25
CA HIS A 124 -13.30 -0.52 -3.96
C HIS A 124 -12.65 0.42 -2.96
N GLU A 125 -11.39 0.72 -3.19
CA GLU A 125 -10.55 1.54 -2.33
C GLU A 125 -10.66 3.01 -2.71
N ASP A 126 -10.60 3.89 -1.71
CA ASP A 126 -10.48 5.31 -1.97
C ASP A 126 -9.09 5.66 -2.49
N HIS A 127 -9.04 6.55 -3.47
CA HIS A 127 -7.82 6.94 -4.16
C HIS A 127 -6.72 7.40 -3.18
N VAL A 128 -7.07 8.27 -2.23
CA VAL A 128 -6.08 8.90 -1.32
C VAL A 128 -5.35 7.90 -0.41
N GLY A 129 -5.89 6.70 -0.22
CA GLY A 129 -5.27 5.68 0.62
C GLY A 129 -4.07 4.97 -0.02
N HIS A 130 -3.82 5.09 -1.33
CA HIS A 130 -2.70 4.40 -1.98
C HIS A 130 -1.35 5.06 -1.66
N LYS A 131 -0.44 4.36 -0.96
CA LYS A 131 0.87 4.89 -0.54
C LYS A 131 2.01 4.05 -1.06
N VAL A 132 2.94 4.69 -1.76
CA VAL A 132 4.12 4.11 -2.39
C VAL A 132 5.36 4.41 -1.56
N GLU A 133 6.22 3.42 -1.39
CA GLU A 133 7.54 3.56 -0.78
C GLU A 133 8.53 2.61 -1.48
N TRP A 134 9.79 3.03 -1.56
CA TRP A 134 10.87 2.27 -2.19
C TRP A 134 12.23 2.65 -1.61
N GLU A 135 13.19 1.74 -1.74
CA GLU A 135 14.60 2.01 -1.49
C GLU A 135 15.45 1.12 -2.39
N ASN A 136 16.51 1.68 -2.96
CA ASN A 136 17.41 0.95 -3.85
C ASN A 136 18.65 0.49 -3.09
N ASP A 137 19.26 -0.61 -3.54
CA ASP A 137 20.53 -1.15 -3.04
C ASP A 137 20.59 -1.37 -1.51
N VAL A 138 19.45 -1.66 -0.86
CA VAL A 138 19.41 -1.84 0.58
C VAL A 138 20.10 -3.12 1.01
N GLN A 139 20.91 -3.02 2.05
CA GLN A 139 21.49 -4.20 2.69
C GLN A 139 20.38 -4.98 3.40
N MET A 140 20.18 -6.23 3.01
CA MET A 140 19.27 -7.13 3.70
C MET A 140 19.99 -7.82 4.86
N ASN A 141 19.23 -8.10 5.90
CA ASN A 141 19.61 -8.94 7.02
C ASN A 141 19.19 -10.38 6.73
N LEU A 142 20.11 -11.30 6.97
CA LEU A 142 19.90 -12.74 6.88
C LEU A 142 19.86 -13.33 8.29
N ASP A 143 19.24 -14.49 8.44
CA ASP A 143 19.26 -15.20 9.71
C ASP A 143 20.57 -15.97 9.92
N GLY A 144 21.08 -15.97 11.15
CA GLY A 144 22.22 -16.79 11.56
C GLY A 144 23.57 -16.37 10.95
N ILE A 145 24.45 -17.37 10.74
CA ILE A 145 25.83 -17.17 10.27
C ILE A 145 25.86 -16.53 8.87
N ALA A 146 24.82 -16.76 8.05
CA ALA A 146 24.71 -16.20 6.71
C ALA A 146 24.81 -14.65 6.69
N ASN A 147 24.31 -13.98 7.73
CA ASN A 147 24.37 -12.52 7.86
C ASN A 147 25.80 -11.97 7.96
N GLN A 148 26.76 -12.78 8.42
CA GLN A 148 28.14 -12.35 8.63
C GLN A 148 29.01 -12.55 7.39
N VAL A 149 28.55 -13.34 6.42
CA VAL A 149 29.37 -13.81 5.29
C VAL A 149 28.77 -13.48 3.93
N LEU A 150 27.46 -13.23 3.84
CA LEU A 150 26.79 -12.88 2.60
C LEU A 150 26.44 -11.39 2.56
N ASN A 151 26.68 -10.76 1.41
CA ASN A 151 26.26 -9.40 1.12
C ASN A 151 25.07 -9.46 0.16
N LEU A 152 23.86 -9.56 0.73
CA LEU A 152 22.62 -9.51 -0.04
C LEU A 152 22.11 -8.07 -0.10
N ARG A 153 22.00 -7.52 -1.31
CA ARG A 153 21.39 -6.22 -1.54
C ARG A 153 20.16 -6.37 -2.39
N CYS A 154 19.13 -5.58 -2.10
CA CYS A 154 17.91 -5.58 -2.87
C CYS A 154 17.41 -4.18 -3.15
N ASP A 155 16.76 -4.03 -4.30
CA ASP A 155 15.86 -2.93 -4.58
C ASP A 155 14.46 -3.32 -4.14
N ILE A 156 13.73 -2.39 -3.54
CA ILE A 156 12.39 -2.61 -2.99
C ILE A 156 11.49 -1.50 -3.51
N LEU A 157 10.30 -1.86 -4.00
CA LEU A 157 9.21 -0.95 -4.32
C LEU A 157 7.91 -1.57 -3.86
N THR A 158 7.19 -0.89 -2.99
CA THR A 158 5.93 -1.38 -2.45
C THR A 158 4.88 -0.29 -2.38
N LYS A 159 3.62 -0.71 -2.46
CA LYS A 159 2.47 0.12 -2.24
C LYS A 159 1.45 -0.64 -1.41
N LEU A 160 0.90 0.00 -0.39
CA LEU A 160 -0.28 -0.48 0.34
C LEU A 160 -1.38 0.57 0.26
N HIS A 161 -2.64 0.13 0.16
CA HIS A 161 -3.77 1.00 0.49
C HIS A 161 -3.95 1.11 2.01
N GLN A 162 -3.81 2.32 2.54
CA GLN A 162 -3.88 2.65 3.95
C GLN A 162 -4.96 3.71 4.21
N GLY A 163 -6.20 3.26 4.40
CA GLY A 163 -7.33 4.12 4.76
C GLY A 163 -7.27 4.63 6.22
N THR A 164 -6.41 5.62 6.51
CA THR A 164 -6.22 6.16 7.88
C THR A 164 -7.14 7.33 8.25
N HIS A 165 -8.19 7.56 7.46
CA HIS A 165 -9.09 8.70 7.59
C HIS A 165 -10.57 8.35 7.86
N SER A 166 -11.01 7.12 7.57
CA SER A 166 -12.41 6.71 7.67
C SER A 166 -12.59 5.45 8.50
N LYS A 167 -13.83 5.15 8.90
CA LYS A 167 -14.17 3.93 9.66
C LYS A 167 -13.98 2.62 8.89
N ASP A 168 -13.76 2.67 7.57
CA ASP A 168 -13.67 1.48 6.71
C ASP A 168 -12.68 0.46 7.28
N ALA A 169 -11.48 0.92 7.61
CA ALA A 169 -10.40 0.16 8.21
C ALA A 169 -10.71 -0.47 9.57
N PHE A 170 -11.82 -0.15 10.24
CA PHE A 170 -12.19 -0.81 11.50
C PHE A 170 -12.82 -2.18 11.26
N THR A 171 -13.64 -2.33 10.21
CA THR A 171 -14.35 -3.58 9.90
C THR A 171 -13.88 -4.25 8.61
N ASN A 172 -13.21 -3.52 7.73
CA ASN A 172 -12.69 -4.01 6.47
C ASN A 172 -11.22 -4.39 6.59
N ASN A 173 -10.89 -5.65 6.29
CA ASN A 173 -9.53 -6.17 6.34
C ASN A 173 -8.86 -6.29 4.97
N LEU A 174 -9.54 -5.94 3.87
CA LEU A 174 -9.04 -6.13 2.51
C LEU A 174 -8.38 -4.86 1.99
N HIS A 175 -7.06 -4.95 1.75
CA HIS A 175 -6.24 -3.85 1.27
C HIS A 175 -5.30 -4.26 0.13
N GLU A 176 -5.31 -3.53 -0.98
CA GLU A 176 -4.42 -3.82 -2.11
C GLU A 176 -2.95 -3.58 -1.73
N LEU A 177 -2.17 -4.64 -1.86
CA LEU A 177 -0.71 -4.65 -1.73
C LEU A 177 -0.07 -4.90 -3.08
N VAL A 178 0.83 -4.01 -3.46
CA VAL A 178 1.80 -4.21 -4.54
C VAL A 178 3.18 -4.31 -3.90
N TYR A 179 3.92 -5.35 -4.23
CA TYR A 179 5.22 -5.61 -3.62
C TYR A 179 6.21 -6.12 -4.66
N HIS A 180 7.29 -5.37 -4.84
CA HIS A 180 8.38 -5.68 -5.73
C HIS A 180 9.70 -5.70 -4.96
N ILE A 181 10.47 -6.75 -5.17
CA ILE A 181 11.84 -6.86 -4.67
C ILE A 181 12.71 -7.56 -5.70
N LYS A 182 13.95 -7.09 -5.85
CA LYS A 182 14.97 -7.72 -6.71
C LYS A 182 16.31 -7.65 -6.00
N CYS A 183 16.97 -8.80 -5.90
CA CYS A 183 18.17 -8.93 -5.09
C CYS A 183 19.38 -9.38 -5.91
N THR A 184 20.57 -9.11 -5.37
CA THR A 184 21.87 -9.45 -5.98
C THR A 184 22.11 -10.96 -6.11
N ASP A 185 21.39 -11.80 -5.35
CA ASP A 185 21.42 -13.26 -5.46
C ASP A 185 20.50 -13.81 -6.56
N GLY A 186 19.79 -12.94 -7.28
CA GLY A 186 18.83 -13.29 -8.32
C GLY A 186 17.40 -13.52 -7.81
N THR A 187 17.15 -13.42 -6.50
CA THR A 187 15.79 -13.48 -5.93
C THR A 187 14.98 -12.28 -6.42
N GLN A 188 13.80 -12.56 -6.97
CA GLN A 188 12.84 -11.56 -7.46
C GLN A 188 11.41 -11.95 -7.08
N ILE A 189 10.66 -10.98 -6.57
CA ILE A 189 9.22 -11.09 -6.34
C ILE A 189 8.59 -9.84 -6.93
N HIS A 190 7.62 -10.01 -7.82
CA HIS A 190 6.72 -8.96 -8.25
C HIS A 190 5.31 -9.49 -8.06
N MET A 191 4.63 -8.98 -7.05
CA MET A 191 3.30 -9.42 -6.72
C MET A 191 2.31 -8.30 -6.48
N THR A 192 1.06 -8.57 -6.84
CA THR A 192 -0.10 -7.74 -6.53
C THR A 192 -1.18 -8.64 -5.97
N VAL A 193 -1.68 -8.29 -4.78
CA VAL A 193 -2.70 -9.07 -4.07
C VAL A 193 -3.66 -8.14 -3.33
N MET A 194 -4.87 -8.64 -3.09
CA MET A 194 -5.76 -8.14 -2.06
C MET A 194 -5.31 -8.74 -0.72
N SER A 195 -4.57 -7.99 0.08
CA SER A 195 -4.10 -8.43 1.39
C SER A 195 -5.27 -8.47 2.36
N ALA A 196 -5.55 -9.65 2.92
CA ALA A 196 -6.44 -9.77 4.08
C ALA A 196 -5.60 -9.59 5.35
N ILE A 197 -5.79 -8.47 6.06
CA ILE A 197 -4.97 -8.07 7.20
C ILE A 197 -5.73 -8.35 8.51
N GLY A 198 -5.39 -9.47 9.14
CA GLY A 198 -6.11 -10.00 10.28
C GLY A 198 -7.54 -10.44 9.94
N ARG A 199 -8.40 -10.47 10.96
CA ARG A 199 -9.81 -10.83 10.81
C ARG A 199 -10.66 -9.65 10.39
N ALA A 200 -11.72 -9.89 9.63
CA ALA A 200 -12.69 -8.86 9.29
C ALA A 200 -13.62 -8.55 10.47
N GLY A 201 -14.18 -7.34 10.54
CA GLY A 201 -15.08 -6.89 11.62
C GLY A 201 -14.38 -6.52 12.95
N GLU A 202 -13.09 -6.81 13.08
CA GLU A 202 -12.27 -6.46 14.24
C GLU A 202 -10.95 -5.80 13.84
N PHE A 203 -10.27 -5.18 14.79
CA PHE A 203 -8.88 -4.76 14.67
C PHE A 203 -8.14 -5.03 15.98
N THR A 204 -6.81 -4.88 16.02
CA THR A 204 -6.02 -4.97 17.25
C THR A 204 -5.79 -3.56 17.80
N ARG A 205 -6.06 -3.31 19.08
CA ARG A 205 -5.74 -2.02 19.70
C ARG A 205 -4.24 -1.73 19.54
N SER A 206 -3.85 -0.50 19.21
CA SER A 206 -2.43 -0.23 18.92
C SER A 206 -1.55 -0.09 20.16
N CYS A 207 -2.12 0.33 21.29
CA CYS A 207 -1.40 0.49 22.54
C CYS A 207 -1.42 -0.74 23.47
N GLU A 208 -2.17 -1.77 23.10
CA GLU A 208 -2.24 -3.08 23.77
C GLU A 208 -2.61 -4.13 22.72
N ASP A 209 -1.94 -5.27 22.65
CA ASP A 209 -2.23 -6.31 21.66
C ASP A 209 -3.53 -7.09 21.94
N VAL A 210 -4.66 -6.38 21.97
CA VAL A 210 -6.00 -6.85 22.29
C VAL A 210 -6.93 -6.64 21.10
N ALA A 211 -7.71 -7.65 20.74
CA ALA A 211 -8.71 -7.55 19.69
C ALA A 211 -9.88 -6.64 20.12
N VAL A 212 -10.32 -5.78 19.22
CA VAL A 212 -11.46 -4.86 19.36
C VAL A 212 -12.49 -5.20 18.29
N GLN A 213 -13.68 -5.62 18.71
CA GLN A 213 -14.81 -5.81 17.79
C GLN A 213 -15.35 -4.45 17.37
N ALA A 214 -15.27 -4.14 16.08
CA ALA A 214 -15.68 -2.86 15.53
C ALA A 214 -17.05 -2.90 14.86
N GLY A 215 -17.47 -4.08 14.37
CA GLY A 215 -18.77 -4.26 13.74
C GLY A 215 -18.80 -5.43 12.77
N THR A 216 -19.83 -5.44 11.91
CA THR A 216 -19.96 -6.47 10.87
C THR A 216 -18.84 -6.33 9.82
N PRO A 217 -18.19 -7.42 9.40
CA PRO A 217 -17.27 -7.44 8.27
C PRO A 217 -17.82 -6.69 7.06
N THR A 218 -16.97 -5.91 6.41
CA THR A 218 -17.32 -5.20 5.16
C THR A 218 -16.19 -5.42 4.15
N PRO A 219 -16.41 -6.21 3.07
CA PRO A 219 -17.61 -7.00 2.77
C PRO A 219 -17.86 -8.14 3.79
N ALA A 220 -19.11 -8.65 3.83
CA ALA A 220 -19.54 -9.64 4.83
C ALA A 220 -18.84 -11.01 4.70
N ASN A 221 -18.39 -11.34 3.49
CA ASN A 221 -17.68 -12.58 3.16
C ASN A 221 -16.15 -12.39 3.11
N SER A 222 -15.63 -11.26 3.61
CA SER A 222 -14.19 -11.01 3.71
C SER A 222 -13.49 -12.20 4.38
N PRO A 223 -12.46 -12.81 3.74
CA PRO A 223 -11.72 -13.89 4.37
C PRO A 223 -10.87 -13.36 5.52
N ASP A 224 -10.67 -14.17 6.55
CA ASP A 224 -9.62 -13.94 7.53
C ASP A 224 -8.24 -14.09 6.88
N GLY A 225 -7.32 -13.21 7.25
CA GLY A 225 -5.93 -13.28 6.85
C GLY A 225 -4.97 -13.28 8.04
N GLY A 226 -3.68 -13.29 7.73
CA GLY A 226 -2.62 -13.18 8.74
C GLY A 226 -2.34 -11.73 9.14
N GLY A 227 -1.44 -11.55 10.10
CA GLY A 227 -1.06 -10.22 10.58
C GLY A 227 -2.18 -9.47 11.31
N HIS A 228 -2.02 -8.15 11.44
CA HIS A 228 -2.85 -7.31 12.30
C HIS A 228 -3.01 -5.89 11.76
N ARG A 229 -4.25 -5.40 11.72
CA ARG A 229 -4.54 -3.97 11.69
C ARG A 229 -4.48 -3.45 13.12
N LYS A 230 -3.36 -2.86 13.52
CA LYS A 230 -3.21 -2.22 14.82
C LYS A 230 -3.65 -0.76 14.74
N ILE A 231 -4.77 -0.42 15.35
CA ILE A 231 -5.41 0.89 15.23
C ILE A 231 -5.63 1.49 16.62
N PRO A 232 -5.38 2.80 16.82
CA PRO A 232 -5.64 3.45 18.10
C PRO A 232 -7.14 3.55 18.35
N ASP A 233 -7.54 3.36 19.60
CA ASP A 233 -8.91 3.56 20.05
C ASP A 233 -8.98 4.54 21.24
N ARG A 234 -10.19 4.81 21.72
CA ARG A 234 -10.44 5.70 22.86
C ARG A 234 -9.65 5.30 24.11
N THR A 235 -9.41 4.00 24.34
CA THR A 235 -8.59 3.53 25.46
C THR A 235 -7.14 4.03 25.34
N CYS A 236 -6.56 3.96 24.13
CA CYS A 236 -5.22 4.51 23.89
C CYS A 236 -5.15 6.02 24.07
N VAL A 237 -6.19 6.73 23.61
CA VAL A 237 -6.32 8.18 23.78
C VAL A 237 -6.33 8.56 25.25
N ASN A 238 -7.18 7.92 26.07
CA ASN A 238 -7.30 8.25 27.49
C ASN A 238 -6.05 7.87 28.29
N ARG A 239 -5.29 6.86 27.85
CA ARG A 239 -4.08 6.45 28.55
C ARG A 239 -2.88 7.34 28.25
N PHE A 240 -2.73 7.79 27.01
CA PHE A 240 -1.48 8.40 26.54
C PHE A 240 -1.65 9.84 26.04
N VAL A 241 -2.84 10.24 25.62
CA VAL A 241 -3.08 11.56 25.02
C VAL A 241 -3.75 12.50 26.00
N LEU A 242 -4.91 12.13 26.54
CA LEU A 242 -5.62 12.92 27.54
C LEU A 242 -5.05 12.55 28.91
N VAL A 243 -4.16 13.38 29.46
CA VAL A 243 -3.41 13.04 30.69
C VAL A 243 -3.47 14.15 31.74
N ASN A 244 -3.40 13.74 33.01
CA ASN A 244 -3.32 14.64 34.15
C ASN A 244 -1.89 15.14 34.37
N GLY A 245 -1.59 16.35 33.89
CA GLY A 245 -0.24 16.90 33.98
C GLY A 245 0.76 16.22 33.04
N GLY A 246 1.95 16.80 32.90
CA GLY A 246 2.95 16.33 31.92
C GLY A 246 2.57 16.60 30.46
N ASN A 247 3.34 16.01 29.54
CA ASN A 247 3.10 16.07 28.09
C ASN A 247 2.39 14.80 27.61
N SER A 248 1.49 14.94 26.65
CA SER A 248 0.87 13.81 25.96
C SER A 248 1.90 13.02 25.16
N ASN A 249 1.74 11.69 25.15
CA ASN A 249 2.52 10.77 24.35
C ASN A 249 1.73 10.31 23.11
N PHE A 250 1.72 11.16 22.08
CA PHE A 250 1.04 10.86 20.81
C PHE A 250 1.63 9.64 20.10
N SER A 251 2.93 9.37 20.21
CA SER A 251 3.54 8.19 19.58
C SER A 251 3.01 6.87 20.13
N SER A 252 2.67 6.81 21.43
CA SER A 252 2.07 5.62 22.04
C SER A 252 0.55 5.59 21.94
N GLY A 253 -0.11 6.76 21.92
CA GLY A 253 -1.56 6.86 21.87
C GLY A 253 -2.18 6.87 20.47
N ILE A 254 -1.44 7.37 19.47
CA ILE A 254 -1.93 7.70 18.12
C ILE A 254 -0.91 7.24 17.07
N HIS A 255 -0.92 5.94 16.82
CA HIS A 255 -0.08 5.27 15.84
C HIS A 255 -0.81 4.05 15.29
N GLU A 256 -0.79 3.86 13.97
CA GLU A 256 -1.29 2.66 13.31
C GLU A 256 -0.17 1.79 12.81
N SER A 257 -0.34 0.47 12.93
CA SER A 257 0.55 -0.55 12.36
C SER A 257 -0.28 -1.50 11.52
N TRP A 258 0.00 -1.56 10.23
CA TRP A 258 -0.66 -2.42 9.26
C TRP A 258 0.28 -3.58 8.95
N GLN A 259 0.16 -4.62 9.76
CA GLN A 259 1.05 -5.77 9.71
C GLN A 259 0.47 -6.79 8.77
N THR A 260 1.01 -6.91 7.56
CA THR A 260 0.48 -7.84 6.57
C THR A 260 1.10 -9.23 6.71
N SER A 261 0.44 -10.25 6.18
CA SER A 261 1.05 -11.56 5.95
C SER A 261 0.48 -12.19 4.69
N ASN A 262 1.32 -12.30 3.67
CA ASN A 262 0.89 -12.59 2.31
C ASN A 262 1.67 -13.77 1.76
N SER A 263 1.00 -14.59 0.95
CA SER A 263 1.65 -15.70 0.27
C SER A 263 1.10 -15.91 -1.12
N LEU A 264 1.98 -16.27 -2.06
CA LEU A 264 1.58 -16.87 -3.32
C LEU A 264 1.61 -18.38 -3.15
N ARG A 265 0.52 -19.08 -3.48
CA ARG A 265 0.39 -20.54 -3.33
C ARG A 265 -0.06 -21.18 -4.62
N ARG A 266 0.52 -22.33 -4.93
CA ARG A 266 0.08 -23.22 -6.02
C ARG A 266 -1.33 -23.74 -5.74
N GLU A 267 -1.99 -24.26 -6.77
CA GLU A 267 -3.28 -24.96 -6.65
C GLU A 267 -3.28 -26.05 -5.57
N ASN A 268 -2.18 -26.79 -5.43
CA ASN A 268 -2.04 -27.84 -4.41
C ASN A 268 -1.70 -27.33 -3.00
N GLY A 269 -1.74 -26.01 -2.78
CA GLY A 269 -1.48 -25.36 -1.50
C GLY A 269 -0.01 -25.12 -1.17
N LYS A 270 0.95 -25.61 -1.99
CA LYS A 270 2.39 -25.35 -1.76
C LYS A 270 2.69 -23.85 -1.91
N THR A 271 3.30 -23.25 -0.89
CA THR A 271 3.77 -21.86 -0.90
C THR A 271 4.91 -21.66 -1.89
N ILE A 272 4.77 -20.67 -2.76
CA ILE A 272 5.77 -20.18 -3.71
C ILE A 272 6.52 -19.00 -3.11
N VAL A 273 5.79 -18.05 -2.52
CA VAL A 273 6.31 -16.83 -1.89
C VAL A 273 5.62 -16.61 -0.55
N SER A 274 6.36 -16.09 0.44
CA SER A 274 5.79 -15.53 1.68
C SER A 274 6.45 -14.19 1.97
N ILE A 275 5.64 -13.16 2.21
CA ILE A 275 6.09 -11.81 2.61
C ILE A 275 5.24 -11.23 3.74
N ASP A 276 5.86 -10.48 4.66
CA ASP A 276 5.17 -9.90 5.81
C ASP A 276 5.54 -8.41 6.06
N PRO A 277 5.52 -7.51 5.05
CA PRO A 277 5.86 -6.11 5.27
C PRO A 277 4.87 -5.43 6.22
N TYR A 278 5.38 -4.57 7.11
CA TYR A 278 4.56 -3.81 8.06
C TYR A 278 4.58 -2.33 7.69
N PHE A 279 3.40 -1.74 7.53
CA PHE A 279 3.25 -0.34 7.14
C PHE A 279 2.74 0.47 8.32
N GLN A 280 3.40 1.57 8.60
CA GLN A 280 3.28 2.26 9.87
C GLN A 280 2.87 3.70 9.59
N VAL A 281 1.90 4.22 10.34
CA VAL A 281 1.40 5.58 10.19
C VAL A 281 1.43 6.28 11.53
N LYS A 282 2.29 7.28 11.63
CA LYS A 282 2.34 8.21 12.77
C LYS A 282 1.29 9.29 12.53
N GLN A 283 0.63 9.71 13.61
CA GLN A 283 -0.35 10.80 13.57
C GLN A 283 -1.45 10.58 12.51
N PRO A 284 -2.14 9.41 12.48
CA PRO A 284 -3.34 9.25 11.66
C PRO A 284 -4.38 10.32 12.02
N SER A 285 -5.30 10.59 11.09
CA SER A 285 -6.34 11.61 11.29
C SER A 285 -7.49 11.15 12.18
N ARG A 286 -7.60 9.84 12.43
CA ARG A 286 -8.67 9.22 13.22
C ARG A 286 -8.18 8.20 14.25
N PHE A 287 -9.06 7.90 15.19
CA PHE A 287 -9.00 6.75 16.09
C PHE A 287 -10.41 6.14 16.23
N HIS A 288 -10.50 4.89 16.67
CA HIS A 288 -11.78 4.24 16.92
C HIS A 288 -12.39 4.73 18.23
N ASP A 289 -13.62 5.24 18.19
CA ASP A 289 -14.35 5.70 19.37
C ASP A 289 -15.83 5.33 19.27
N PRO A 290 -16.29 4.29 19.97
CA PRO A 290 -17.69 3.87 19.89
C PRO A 290 -18.66 4.90 20.49
N GLY A 291 -18.18 5.91 21.21
CA GLY A 291 -18.99 6.96 21.84
C GLY A 291 -19.37 8.12 20.92
N VAL A 292 -18.85 8.17 19.68
CA VAL A 292 -19.09 9.28 18.75
C VAL A 292 -19.71 8.81 17.43
N ALA A 293 -20.20 9.78 16.64
CA ALA A 293 -20.79 9.50 15.33
C ALA A 293 -19.81 8.71 14.44
N ASP A 294 -20.34 7.76 13.67
CA ASP A 294 -19.56 6.88 12.79
C ASP A 294 -18.43 6.13 13.47
N ILE A 295 -18.49 5.96 14.80
CA ILE A 295 -17.47 5.32 15.64
C ILE A 295 -16.04 5.87 15.43
N THR A 296 -15.93 7.10 14.92
CA THR A 296 -14.67 7.68 14.42
C THR A 296 -14.35 8.97 15.15
N GLY A 297 -13.45 8.88 16.13
CA GLY A 297 -12.87 10.04 16.78
C GLY A 297 -11.87 10.74 15.84
N ARG A 298 -11.90 12.07 15.80
CA ARG A 298 -10.92 12.88 15.05
C ARG A 298 -9.81 13.31 15.98
N VAL A 299 -8.57 13.00 15.62
CA VAL A 299 -7.43 13.25 16.52
C VAL A 299 -7.26 14.74 16.80
N VAL A 300 -7.54 15.61 15.81
CA VAL A 300 -7.47 17.07 16.00
C VAL A 300 -8.48 17.58 17.04
N ASN A 301 -9.62 16.91 17.23
CA ASN A 301 -10.62 17.32 18.22
C ASN A 301 -10.10 17.12 19.66
N LEU A 302 -9.20 16.16 19.87
CA LEU A 302 -8.57 15.92 21.18
C LEU A 302 -7.78 17.14 21.67
N CYS A 303 -7.38 18.04 20.79
CA CYS A 303 -6.67 19.27 21.14
C CYS A 303 -7.53 20.28 21.89
N TYR A 304 -8.85 20.14 21.82
CA TYR A 304 -9.81 21.02 22.50
C TYR A 304 -10.58 20.28 23.60
N GLU A 305 -10.34 18.99 23.75
CA GLU A 305 -11.04 18.16 24.72
C GLU A 305 -10.45 18.33 26.12
N VAL A 306 -11.34 18.46 27.10
CA VAL A 306 -11.01 18.43 28.54
C VAL A 306 -11.99 17.47 29.20
N GLU A 307 -11.48 16.38 29.76
CA GLU A 307 -12.29 15.42 30.50
C GLU A 307 -12.73 16.01 31.86
N ALA A 308 -13.76 15.41 32.48
CA ALA A 308 -14.31 15.91 33.75
C ALA A 308 -13.29 15.91 34.91
N ASN A 309 -12.27 15.06 34.84
CA ASN A 309 -11.15 15.01 35.80
C ASN A 309 -10.04 16.05 35.49
N GLY A 310 -10.21 16.87 34.44
CA GLY A 310 -9.25 17.88 34.01
C GLY A 310 -8.19 17.39 33.02
N ASP A 311 -8.25 16.13 32.60
CA ASP A 311 -7.31 15.56 31.64
C ASP A 311 -7.51 16.16 30.26
N ARG A 312 -6.40 16.45 29.58
CA ARG A 312 -6.42 17.10 28.26
C ARG A 312 -5.14 16.81 27.50
N ALA A 313 -5.17 16.98 26.18
CA ALA A 313 -3.97 16.93 25.36
C ALA A 313 -3.01 18.10 25.68
N ARG A 314 -1.70 17.82 25.75
CA ARG A 314 -0.64 18.78 26.11
C ARG A 314 0.59 18.54 25.24
N GLY A 315 1.12 19.61 24.64
CA GLY A 315 2.31 19.52 23.79
C GLY A 315 2.05 18.77 22.47
N GLY A 316 3.14 18.29 21.85
CA GLY A 316 3.09 17.41 20.68
C GLY A 316 2.28 17.96 19.50
N GLY A 317 1.51 17.07 18.86
CA GLY A 317 0.69 17.39 17.69
C GLY A 317 -0.32 18.51 17.96
N CYS A 318 -0.91 18.57 19.16
CA CYS A 318 -1.87 19.62 19.49
C CYS A 318 -1.24 20.99 19.69
N ALA A 319 -0.08 21.07 20.34
CA ALA A 319 0.67 22.33 20.43
C ALA A 319 1.10 22.83 19.05
N SER A 320 1.50 21.93 18.14
CA SER A 320 1.80 22.24 16.75
C SER A 320 0.57 22.77 16.00
N ALA A 321 -0.55 22.04 16.04
CA ALA A 321 -1.78 22.39 15.31
C ALA A 321 -2.37 23.73 15.76
N THR A 322 -2.40 23.96 17.09
CA THR A 322 -3.07 25.12 17.69
C THR A 322 -2.14 26.31 17.92
N SER A 323 -0.88 26.24 17.48
CA SER A 323 0.15 27.24 17.82
C SER A 323 0.17 27.54 19.34
N ASN A 324 0.38 26.48 20.13
CA ASN A 324 0.34 26.50 21.59
C ASN A 324 -0.97 27.07 22.18
N GLY A 325 -2.11 26.76 21.56
CA GLY A 325 -3.44 27.18 22.01
C GLY A 325 -3.86 28.60 21.58
N THR A 326 -3.08 29.28 20.75
CA THR A 326 -3.43 30.60 20.21
C THR A 326 -4.43 30.53 19.05
N LEU A 327 -4.45 29.41 18.33
CA LEU A 327 -5.40 29.11 17.27
C LEU A 327 -6.49 28.17 17.79
N ALA A 328 -7.74 28.55 17.57
CA ALA A 328 -8.91 27.74 17.85
C ALA A 328 -9.61 27.31 16.55
N GLY A 329 -10.37 26.22 16.61
CA GLY A 329 -11.22 25.79 15.50
C GLY A 329 -10.50 25.15 14.32
N ILE A 330 -9.25 24.69 14.49
CA ILE A 330 -8.59 23.84 13.49
C ILE A 330 -9.40 22.56 13.35
N VAL A 331 -9.92 22.32 12.14
CA VAL A 331 -10.71 21.14 11.79
C VAL A 331 -9.83 20.08 11.13
N GLN A 332 -10.38 18.86 10.97
CA GLN A 332 -9.65 17.71 10.44
C GLN A 332 -9.05 17.93 9.04
N THR A 333 -9.74 18.70 8.20
CA THR A 333 -9.37 18.96 6.81
C THR A 333 -8.54 20.24 6.66
N ASP A 334 -8.16 20.86 7.78
CA ASP A 334 -7.29 22.02 7.75
C ASP A 334 -5.84 21.56 7.49
N PRO A 335 -5.14 22.07 6.45
CA PRO A 335 -3.75 21.70 6.17
C PRO A 335 -2.76 21.99 7.31
N ARG A 336 -3.14 22.82 8.30
CA ARG A 336 -2.34 23.07 9.50
C ARG A 336 -2.41 21.94 10.52
N SER A 337 -3.39 21.04 10.41
CA SER A 337 -3.48 19.85 11.26
C SER A 337 -2.33 18.88 10.92
N PRO A 338 -1.47 18.51 11.89
CA PRO A 338 -0.43 17.51 11.67
C PRO A 338 -1.00 16.08 11.66
N PHE A 339 -2.29 15.90 11.95
CA PHE A 339 -2.96 14.61 12.01
C PHE A 339 -3.55 14.26 10.65
N ASN A 340 -2.67 14.02 9.68
CA ASN A 340 -3.01 13.73 8.28
C ASN A 340 -2.26 12.51 7.73
N GLY A 341 -1.58 11.73 8.60
CA GLY A 341 -0.94 10.48 8.23
C GLY A 341 0.30 10.59 7.34
N VAL A 342 0.86 11.79 7.10
CA VAL A 342 2.01 11.99 6.19
C VAL A 342 3.35 11.50 6.73
N SER A 343 3.44 11.08 7.98
CA SER A 343 4.64 10.49 8.55
C SER A 343 4.46 8.99 8.65
N ARG A 344 5.14 8.26 7.77
CA ARG A 344 4.97 6.81 7.58
C ARG A 344 6.32 6.12 7.45
N PHE A 345 6.33 4.81 7.65
CA PHE A 345 7.47 3.97 7.30
C PHE A 345 7.02 2.55 7.03
N VAL A 346 7.91 1.77 6.40
CA VAL A 346 7.68 0.36 6.11
C VAL A 346 8.81 -0.45 6.73
N ASP A 347 8.46 -1.44 7.55
CA ASP A 347 9.40 -2.48 7.98
C ASP A 347 9.34 -3.63 6.96
N ILE A 348 10.46 -3.92 6.29
CA ILE A 348 10.53 -4.97 5.27
C ILE A 348 10.79 -6.31 5.96
N ASN A 349 9.74 -6.95 6.44
CA ASN A 349 9.86 -8.24 7.12
C ASN A 349 9.47 -9.40 6.22
N GLY A 350 10.12 -10.54 6.44
CA GLY A 350 9.81 -11.82 5.80
C GLY A 350 9.92 -11.78 4.28
N ASN A 351 10.95 -12.37 3.70
CA ASN A 351 11.03 -12.56 2.25
C ASN A 351 11.51 -13.97 1.96
N ARG A 352 10.56 -14.83 1.61
CA ARG A 352 10.80 -16.23 1.28
C ARG A 352 10.28 -16.57 -0.11
N VAL A 353 11.09 -17.25 -0.90
CA VAL A 353 10.80 -17.83 -2.21
C VAL A 353 11.16 -19.32 -2.20
N ASP A 354 10.26 -20.14 -2.74
CA ASP A 354 10.38 -21.58 -2.93
C ASP A 354 9.87 -21.94 -4.33
N ASN A 355 10.65 -21.55 -5.35
CA ASN A 355 10.25 -21.63 -6.76
C ASN A 355 11.35 -22.16 -7.70
N ALA A 356 12.38 -22.83 -7.20
CA ALA A 356 13.49 -23.34 -8.02
C ALA A 356 13.04 -24.15 -9.25
N ASP A 357 12.08 -25.06 -9.06
CA ASP A 357 11.55 -25.94 -10.11
C ASP A 357 10.25 -25.42 -10.75
N GLY A 358 9.82 -24.20 -10.44
CA GLY A 358 8.60 -23.59 -10.99
C GLY A 358 8.85 -22.70 -12.21
N PRO A 359 7.78 -22.24 -12.89
CA PRO A 359 7.86 -21.15 -13.85
C PRO A 359 8.15 -19.81 -13.16
N GLU A 360 8.59 -18.83 -13.95
CA GLU A 360 8.73 -17.44 -13.48
C GLU A 360 7.40 -16.70 -13.40
N VAL A 361 6.44 -17.07 -14.24
CA VAL A 361 5.12 -16.45 -14.29
C VAL A 361 4.10 -17.38 -13.66
N TRP A 362 3.37 -16.83 -12.71
CA TRP A 362 2.23 -17.47 -12.06
C TRP A 362 1.00 -16.59 -12.25
N TYR A 363 -0.16 -17.21 -12.39
CA TYR A 363 -1.44 -16.55 -12.26
C TYR A 363 -2.08 -17.06 -10.97
N THR A 364 -2.49 -16.15 -10.09
CA THR A 364 -3.16 -16.47 -8.82
C THR A 364 -4.51 -15.77 -8.76
N ASP A 365 -5.39 -16.20 -7.87
CA ASP A 365 -6.54 -15.38 -7.49
C ASP A 365 -6.06 -14.08 -6.78
N PRO A 366 -6.96 -13.11 -6.51
CA PRO A 366 -6.58 -11.85 -5.87
C PRO A 366 -5.95 -12.04 -4.49
N PHE A 367 -6.21 -13.15 -3.79
CA PHE A 367 -5.66 -13.44 -2.46
C PHE A 367 -4.34 -14.22 -2.53
N GLY A 368 -3.75 -14.39 -3.72
CA GLY A 368 -2.50 -15.11 -3.93
C GLY A 368 -2.63 -16.63 -3.91
N LYS A 369 -3.83 -17.20 -4.00
CA LYS A 369 -4.06 -18.65 -4.01
C LYS A 369 -4.31 -19.15 -5.44
N HIS A 370 -4.52 -20.46 -5.60
CA HIS A 370 -4.85 -21.09 -6.88
C HIS A 370 -3.82 -20.85 -7.99
N GLY A 371 -2.54 -20.79 -7.60
CA GLY A 371 -1.43 -20.48 -8.50
C GLY A 371 -1.21 -21.52 -9.58
N LYS A 372 -1.23 -21.10 -10.85
CA LYS A 372 -0.90 -21.93 -12.03
C LYS A 372 -0.20 -21.13 -13.15
N PRO A 373 0.47 -21.79 -14.12
CA PRO A 373 1.16 -21.10 -15.23
C PRO A 373 0.23 -20.42 -16.24
N GLU A 374 -1.03 -20.84 -16.34
CA GLU A 374 -2.00 -20.33 -17.31
C GLU A 374 -2.98 -19.31 -16.70
N LYS A 375 -3.27 -18.23 -17.44
CA LYS A 375 -4.26 -17.21 -17.05
C LYS A 375 -5.64 -17.84 -16.86
N PHE A 376 -6.40 -17.31 -15.90
CA PHE A 376 -7.80 -17.69 -15.68
C PHE A 376 -8.66 -16.47 -15.33
N PRO A 377 -10.00 -16.55 -15.41
CA PRO A 377 -10.88 -15.45 -15.04
C PRO A 377 -10.63 -15.01 -13.59
N GLY A 378 -10.45 -13.71 -13.36
CA GLY A 378 -10.16 -13.18 -12.03
C GLY A 378 -8.75 -13.50 -11.51
N SER A 379 -7.80 -13.85 -12.40
CA SER A 379 -6.42 -14.07 -12.00
C SER A 379 -5.54 -12.83 -12.16
N ILE A 380 -4.64 -12.61 -11.19
CA ILE A 380 -3.57 -11.64 -11.25
C ILE A 380 -2.28 -12.34 -11.71
N ARG A 381 -1.57 -11.74 -12.68
CA ARG A 381 -0.24 -12.20 -13.10
C ARG A 381 0.80 -11.79 -12.06
N GLN A 382 1.57 -12.76 -11.58
CA GLN A 382 2.68 -12.61 -10.65
C GLN A 382 4.00 -12.98 -11.36
N VAL A 383 5.12 -12.35 -10.99
CA VAL A 383 6.45 -12.74 -11.46
C VAL A 383 7.32 -13.10 -10.26
N VAL A 384 7.90 -14.29 -10.27
CA VAL A 384 8.73 -14.82 -9.17
C VAL A 384 9.96 -15.49 -9.77
N SER A 385 11.15 -15.16 -9.28
CA SER A 385 12.38 -15.82 -9.74
C SER A 385 12.34 -17.33 -9.54
N ARG A 386 13.12 -18.07 -10.35
CA ARG A 386 13.35 -19.51 -10.18
C ARG A 386 14.42 -19.78 -9.12
N THR A 387 14.24 -19.19 -7.95
CA THR A 387 15.16 -19.34 -6.81
C THR A 387 14.48 -20.06 -5.65
N ASN A 388 15.29 -20.50 -4.69
CA ASN A 388 14.82 -20.98 -3.41
C ASN A 388 15.72 -20.45 -2.30
N ASN A 389 15.23 -19.50 -1.52
CA ASN A 389 15.93 -18.95 -0.36
C ASN A 389 15.33 -19.47 0.97
N SER A 390 14.51 -20.52 0.93
CA SER A 390 13.75 -20.99 2.10
C SER A 390 14.61 -21.42 3.29
N ALA A 391 15.87 -21.76 3.05
CA ALA A 391 16.83 -22.10 4.11
C ALA A 391 17.41 -20.87 4.81
N VAL A 392 17.38 -19.71 4.15
CA VAL A 392 17.91 -18.44 4.66
C VAL A 392 16.98 -17.31 4.18
N PRO A 393 15.76 -17.21 4.76
CA PRO A 393 14.90 -16.07 4.48
C PRO A 393 15.60 -14.78 4.91
N PHE A 394 15.18 -13.66 4.33
CA PHE A 394 15.79 -12.37 4.63
C PHE A 394 14.74 -11.32 4.95
N HIS A 395 15.17 -10.30 5.69
CA HIS A 395 14.39 -9.13 6.02
C HIS A 395 15.23 -7.87 5.76
N GLY A 396 14.58 -6.81 5.36
CA GLY A 396 15.22 -5.55 5.02
C GLY A 396 15.30 -4.59 6.21
N PRO A 397 15.83 -3.39 5.98
CA PRO A 397 15.75 -2.32 6.94
C PRO A 397 14.31 -1.78 7.01
N ARG A 398 14.09 -0.92 7.99
CA ARG A 398 13.00 0.04 7.96
C ARG A 398 13.30 1.13 6.93
N ILE A 399 12.33 1.44 6.08
CA ILE A 399 12.42 2.50 5.07
C ILE A 399 11.39 3.59 5.35
N GLY A 400 11.76 4.86 5.16
CA GLY A 400 10.85 6.00 5.28
C GLY A 400 10.73 6.68 6.65
N GLU A 401 11.33 6.16 7.73
CA GLU A 401 11.07 6.64 9.11
C GLU A 401 11.29 8.14 9.35
N SER A 402 12.29 8.73 8.69
CA SER A 402 12.63 10.14 8.81
C SER A 402 11.95 11.04 7.76
N ARG A 403 11.14 10.47 6.87
CA ARG A 403 10.50 11.19 5.77
C ARG A 403 9.18 11.83 6.21
N ASN A 404 8.87 12.94 5.56
CA ASN A 404 7.57 13.56 5.58
C ASN A 404 7.09 13.62 4.13
N TYR A 405 5.99 12.92 3.82
CA TYR A 405 5.43 12.87 2.47
C TYR A 405 4.45 14.02 2.19
N GLY A 406 4.19 14.85 3.21
CA GLY A 406 3.29 15.99 3.08
C GLY A 406 3.81 17.02 2.08
N GLY A 407 2.95 17.96 1.76
CA GLY A 407 3.24 19.07 0.86
C GLY A 407 2.26 20.20 1.10
N THR A 408 2.41 21.30 0.37
CA THR A 408 1.45 22.40 0.41
C THR A 408 0.04 21.87 0.14
N GLY A 409 -0.88 22.15 1.07
CA GLY A 409 -2.28 21.77 0.94
C GLY A 409 -2.63 20.35 1.38
N VAL A 410 -1.67 19.49 1.76
CA VAL A 410 -2.01 18.12 2.21
C VAL A 410 -2.76 18.15 3.55
N HIS A 411 -3.94 17.55 3.59
CA HIS A 411 -4.82 17.48 4.75
C HIS A 411 -5.56 16.14 4.80
N ALA A 412 -6.30 15.85 5.88
CA ALA A 412 -7.19 14.69 5.88
C ALA A 412 -8.40 14.97 4.96
N PRO A 413 -8.90 14.01 4.15
CA PRO A 413 -8.48 12.61 4.09
C PRO A 413 -7.16 12.42 3.34
N ASN A 414 -6.24 11.63 3.93
CA ASN A 414 -4.94 11.25 3.38
C ASN A 414 -4.43 9.95 4.02
#